data_AF-A0A2N5A3M4-F1
#
_entry.id   AF-A0A2N5A3M4-F1
#
_cell.length_a   1.000
_cell.length_b   1.000
_cell.length_c   1.000
_cell.angle_alpha   90.00
_cell.angle_beta   90.00
_cell.angle_gamma   90.00
#
_symmetry.space_group_name_H-M   'P 1'
#
loop_
_entity.id
_entity.type
_entity.pdbx_description
1 polymer ?
#
loop_
_entity_poly.entity_id
_entity_poly.type
_entity_poly.pdbx_seq_one_letter_code
_entity_poly.pdbx_strand_id
1 'polypeptide(L)'
;GDNYYGNHTNGKAFRIISQGEFYPTENTIVAHALVYSNGNDIFSYDTGAHTDFESYRSVIRPAYIWDKFNQTGVELGWFRQDNKTQEQTYSESGYKTTLYHALKVNTSILTSRPEIRFYTTYIRANQNEISNYTFNDNKKDQLSIGAQAEVWW
;
A
#
# COMPACT_ATOMS: atom_id res chain seq x y z
N GLY A 1 -24.13 13.20 16.55
CA GLY A 1 -23.55 13.77 15.34
C GLY A 1 -22.83 15.03 15.75
N ASP A 2 -21.98 15.54 14.87
CA ASP A 2 -21.45 16.92 14.93
C ASP A 2 -20.16 17.07 15.74
N ASN A 3 -19.04 16.95 15.02
CA ASN A 3 -17.94 17.92 15.04
C ASN A 3 -17.05 17.67 13.81
N TYR A 4 -17.61 17.89 12.62
CA TYR A 4 -16.82 18.04 11.40
C TYR A 4 -16.42 19.52 11.30
N TYR A 5 -15.39 19.91 12.05
CA TYR A 5 -14.83 21.27 12.02
C TYR A 5 -13.67 21.30 11.03
N GLY A 6 -13.87 22.01 9.91
CA GLY A 6 -12.84 22.40 8.96
C GLY A 6 -13.33 23.61 8.17
N ASN A 7 -12.51 24.65 8.03
CA ASN A 7 -12.76 25.66 7.00
C ASN A 7 -12.46 24.98 5.65
N HIS A 8 -13.50 24.54 4.95
CA HIS A 8 -13.36 23.92 3.64
C HIS A 8 -13.48 24.99 2.55
N THR A 9 -12.38 25.26 1.86
CA THR A 9 -12.34 26.21 0.74
C THR A 9 -12.22 25.46 -0.58
N ASN A 10 -13.33 24.96 -1.13
CA ASN A 10 -13.40 24.41 -2.50
C ASN A 10 -12.23 23.49 -2.93
N GLY A 11 -11.64 22.74 -2.00
CA GLY A 11 -10.45 21.93 -2.23
C GLY A 11 -10.67 20.92 -3.35
N LYS A 12 -9.65 20.74 -4.20
CA LYS A 12 -9.71 19.82 -5.33
C LYS A 12 -8.64 18.76 -5.16
N ALA A 13 -9.05 17.50 -5.25
CA ALA A 13 -8.13 16.37 -5.28
C ALA A 13 -8.36 15.55 -6.55
N PHE A 14 -7.28 15.03 -7.11
CA PHE A 14 -7.32 14.05 -8.19
C PHE A 14 -6.48 12.84 -7.83
N ARG A 15 -6.87 11.69 -8.39
CA ARG A 15 -6.18 10.42 -8.20
C ARG A 15 -6.09 9.70 -9.54
N ILE A 16 -4.90 9.23 -9.85
CA ILE A 16 -4.61 8.40 -11.01
C ILE A 16 -4.20 7.03 -10.50
N ILE A 17 -4.84 5.98 -11.03
CA ILE A 17 -4.59 4.59 -10.65
C ILE A 17 -4.30 3.80 -11.93
N SER A 18 -3.18 3.08 -11.92
CA SER A 18 -2.90 2.03 -12.89
C SER A 18 -2.71 0.73 -12.12
N GLN A 19 -3.50 -0.29 -12.44
CA GLN A 19 -3.38 -1.61 -11.80
C GLN A 19 -3.62 -2.71 -12.82
N GLY A 20 -3.01 -3.87 -12.59
CA GLY A 20 -3.25 -5.04 -13.40
C GLY A 20 -2.31 -6.19 -13.08
N GLU A 21 -2.51 -7.30 -13.76
CA GLU A 21 -1.60 -8.43 -13.75
C GLU A 21 -1.29 -8.87 -15.18
N PHE A 22 -0.12 -9.44 -15.38
CA PHE A 22 0.29 -10.00 -16.66
C PHE A 22 1.24 -11.17 -16.44
N TYR A 23 1.43 -11.97 -17.48
CA TYR A 23 2.28 -13.17 -17.47
C TYR A 23 3.52 -12.93 -18.33
N PRO A 24 4.67 -12.53 -17.76
CA PRO A 24 5.91 -12.40 -18.52
C PRO A 24 6.36 -13.72 -19.16
N THR A 25 6.10 -14.84 -18.48
CA THR A 25 6.37 -16.20 -18.95
C THR A 25 5.24 -17.13 -18.52
N GLU A 26 5.23 -18.37 -18.99
CA GLU A 26 4.21 -19.37 -18.61
C GLU A 26 4.22 -19.69 -17.10
N ASN A 27 5.39 -19.59 -16.46
CA ASN A 27 5.57 -19.90 -15.03
C ASN A 27 5.70 -18.64 -14.16
N THR A 28 5.48 -17.44 -14.70
CA THR A 28 5.60 -16.20 -13.93
C THR A 28 4.38 -15.33 -14.12
N ILE A 29 3.88 -14.79 -13.03
CA ILE A 29 2.84 -13.76 -13.02
C ILE A 29 3.35 -12.54 -12.27
N VAL A 30 3.05 -11.35 -12.76
CA VAL A 30 3.38 -10.10 -12.11
C VAL A 30 2.10 -9.28 -11.99
N ALA A 31 1.73 -8.96 -10.75
CA ALA A 31 0.71 -7.95 -10.48
C ALA A 31 1.38 -6.62 -10.13
N HIS A 32 0.77 -5.51 -10.51
CA HIS A 32 1.24 -4.17 -10.17
C HIS A 32 0.07 -3.24 -9.84
N ALA A 33 0.33 -2.26 -9.00
CA ALA A 33 -0.57 -1.15 -8.71
C ALA A 33 0.24 0.11 -8.46
N LEU A 34 0.01 1.13 -9.28
CA LEU A 34 0.58 2.46 -9.18
C LEU A 34 -0.55 3.44 -8.89
N VAL A 35 -0.42 4.20 -7.82
CA VAL A 35 -1.39 5.21 -7.42
C VAL A 35 -0.65 6.52 -7.20
N TYR A 36 -1.07 7.53 -7.95
CA TYR A 36 -0.71 8.91 -7.70
C TYR A 36 -1.95 9.65 -7.21
N SER A 37 -1.81 10.45 -6.17
CA SER A 37 -2.87 11.33 -5.68
C SER A 37 -2.28 12.68 -5.34
N ASN A 38 -2.95 13.73 -5.76
CA ASN A 38 -2.62 15.08 -5.36
C ASN A 38 -3.92 15.81 -5.04
N GLY A 39 -3.89 16.66 -4.03
CA GLY A 39 -4.98 17.57 -3.80
C GLY A 39 -4.50 18.83 -3.13
N ASN A 40 -5.18 19.91 -3.48
CA ASN A 40 -4.88 21.24 -3.01
C ASN A 40 -6.02 21.73 -2.13
N ASP A 41 -5.64 22.42 -1.06
CA ASP A 41 -6.55 23.07 -0.14
C ASP A 41 -7.57 22.10 0.49
N ILE A 42 -7.07 20.93 0.90
CA ILE A 42 -7.88 19.92 1.57
C ILE A 42 -7.70 19.98 3.09
N PHE A 43 -8.73 19.54 3.81
CA PHE A 43 -8.62 19.31 5.23
C PHE A 43 -7.94 17.95 5.49
N SER A 44 -6.86 17.96 6.26
CA SER A 44 -6.15 16.77 6.71
C SER A 44 -6.25 16.67 8.24
N TYR A 45 -6.61 15.51 8.76
CA TYR A 45 -6.74 15.31 10.21
C TYR A 45 -5.41 15.50 10.95
N ASP A 46 -4.29 15.18 10.27
CA ASP A 46 -2.96 15.22 10.86
C ASP A 46 -2.27 16.59 10.71
N THR A 47 -2.64 17.37 9.68
CA THR A 47 -1.92 18.62 9.32
C THR A 47 -2.82 19.87 9.25
N GLY A 48 -4.14 19.73 9.43
CA GLY A 48 -5.08 20.84 9.53
C GLY A 48 -5.73 21.27 8.19
N ALA A 49 -6.44 22.40 8.23
CA ALA A 49 -7.08 23.01 7.07
C ALA A 49 -6.03 23.62 6.11
N HIS A 50 -6.36 23.76 4.83
CA HIS A 50 -5.45 24.28 3.79
C HIS A 50 -4.17 23.45 3.63
N THR A 51 -4.29 22.12 3.73
CA THR A 51 -3.19 21.21 3.43
C THR A 51 -3.20 20.87 1.94
N ASP A 52 -2.06 21.02 1.28
CA ASP A 52 -1.81 20.42 -0.02
C ASP A 52 -1.14 19.06 0.21
N PHE A 53 -1.68 17.99 -0.35
CA PHE A 53 -1.10 16.66 -0.24
C PHE A 53 -0.66 16.13 -1.58
N GLU A 54 0.44 15.41 -1.58
CA GLU A 54 0.93 14.66 -2.71
C GLU A 54 1.34 13.26 -2.25
N SER A 55 0.69 12.23 -2.78
CA SER A 55 0.93 10.84 -2.42
C SER A 55 1.27 10.01 -3.64
N TYR A 56 2.32 9.23 -3.51
CA TYR A 56 2.76 8.20 -4.44
C TYR A 56 2.72 6.85 -3.73
N ARG A 57 2.10 5.86 -4.36
CA ARG A 57 2.10 4.47 -3.89
C ARG A 57 2.37 3.56 -5.08
N SER A 58 3.31 2.66 -4.91
CA SER A 58 3.67 1.68 -5.92
C SER A 58 3.76 0.32 -5.26
N VAL A 59 3.11 -0.66 -5.85
CA VAL A 59 3.19 -2.06 -5.43
C VAL A 59 3.47 -2.91 -6.66
N ILE A 60 4.46 -3.78 -6.54
CA ILE A 60 4.78 -4.78 -7.56
C ILE A 60 4.86 -6.13 -6.86
N ARG A 61 4.22 -7.14 -7.46
CA ARG A 61 4.07 -8.46 -6.88
C ARG A 61 4.38 -9.55 -7.93
N PRO A 62 5.66 -9.86 -8.17
CA PRO A 62 6.03 -11.05 -8.93
C PRO A 62 5.74 -12.33 -8.15
N ALA A 63 5.26 -13.35 -8.85
CA ALA A 63 5.12 -14.71 -8.34
C ALA A 63 5.54 -15.73 -9.39
N TYR A 64 6.18 -16.79 -8.92
CA TYR A 64 6.47 -17.98 -9.68
C TYR A 64 5.35 -19.01 -9.47
N ILE A 65 4.83 -19.52 -10.57
CA ILE A 65 3.77 -20.52 -10.64
C ILE A 65 4.45 -21.88 -10.71
N TRP A 66 4.36 -22.64 -9.61
CA TRP A 66 4.84 -24.01 -9.56
C TRP A 66 3.85 -24.95 -10.23
N ASP A 67 2.57 -24.74 -9.94
CA ASP A 67 1.43 -25.44 -10.52
C ASP A 67 0.18 -24.55 -10.41
N LYS A 68 -0.93 -24.98 -10.99
CA LYS A 68 -2.24 -24.30 -10.90
C LYS A 68 -2.68 -24.05 -9.46
N PHE A 69 -2.23 -24.88 -8.53
CA PHE A 69 -2.64 -24.84 -7.13
C PHE A 69 -1.65 -24.19 -6.17
N ASN A 70 -0.44 -23.84 -6.61
CA ASN A 70 0.58 -23.26 -5.74
C ASN A 70 1.48 -22.24 -6.44
N GLN A 71 1.74 -21.14 -5.73
CA GLN A 71 2.61 -20.06 -6.20
C GLN A 71 3.47 -19.53 -5.06
N THR A 72 4.71 -19.15 -5.36
CA THR A 72 5.57 -18.40 -4.43
C THR A 72 5.81 -17.03 -5.01
N GLY A 73 5.63 -15.98 -4.24
CA GLY A 73 5.88 -14.63 -4.73
C GLY A 73 6.44 -13.70 -3.68
N VAL A 74 6.83 -12.53 -4.16
CA VAL A 74 7.27 -11.42 -3.34
C VAL A 74 6.35 -10.25 -3.64
N GLU A 75 5.98 -9.48 -2.63
CA GLU A 75 5.33 -8.17 -2.78
C GLU A 75 6.30 -7.10 -2.32
N LEU A 76 6.51 -6.10 -3.18
CA LEU A 76 7.31 -4.92 -2.91
C LEU A 76 6.37 -3.72 -2.99
N GLY A 77 6.08 -3.12 -1.85
CA GLY A 77 5.31 -1.90 -1.73
C GLY A 77 6.21 -0.74 -1.32
N TRP A 78 6.08 0.39 -2.00
CA TRP A 78 6.69 1.65 -1.63
C TRP A 78 5.60 2.72 -1.57
N PHE A 79 5.67 3.57 -0.56
CA PHE A 79 4.78 4.70 -0.43
C PHE A 79 5.56 5.92 0.03
N ARG A 80 5.12 7.07 -0.48
CA ARG A 80 5.57 8.39 -0.03
C ARG A 80 4.39 9.34 -0.10
N GLN A 81 4.23 10.14 0.93
CA GLN A 81 3.24 11.18 1.02
C GLN A 81 3.89 12.43 1.60
N ASP A 82 3.77 13.53 0.88
CA ASP A 82 4.22 14.85 1.33
C ASP A 82 2.97 15.71 1.56
N ASN A 83 2.80 16.23 2.78
CA ASN A 83 1.75 17.16 3.15
C ASN A 83 2.38 18.54 3.38
N LYS A 84 1.95 19.54 2.62
CA LYS A 84 2.38 20.93 2.76
C LYS A 84 1.29 21.74 3.42
N THR A 85 1.67 22.46 4.46
CA THR A 85 0.85 23.49 5.13
C THR A 85 1.49 24.86 4.89
N GLN A 86 0.83 25.95 5.28
CA GLN A 86 1.35 27.31 5.08
C GLN A 86 2.72 27.55 5.76
N GLU A 87 3.07 26.78 6.80
CA GLU A 87 4.29 27.00 7.59
C GLU A 87 5.31 25.86 7.48
N GLN A 88 4.88 24.61 7.22
CA GLN A 88 5.77 23.44 7.24
C GLN A 88 5.38 22.37 6.20
N THR A 89 6.39 21.65 5.71
CA THR A 89 6.22 20.45 4.87
C THR A 89 6.51 19.21 5.71
N TYR A 90 5.55 18.30 5.80
CA TYR A 90 5.67 17.02 6.49
C TYR A 90 5.80 15.90 5.45
N SER A 91 6.80 15.02 5.63
CA SER A 91 6.99 13.87 4.74
C SER A 91 6.80 12.55 5.47
N GLU A 92 6.05 11.63 4.85
CA GLU A 92 5.92 10.26 5.27
C GLU A 92 6.34 9.33 4.15
N SER A 93 7.27 8.42 4.41
CA SER A 93 7.73 7.47 3.42
C SER A 93 8.10 6.14 4.04
N GLY A 94 7.85 5.06 3.32
CA GLY A 94 8.16 3.72 3.78
C GLY A 94 8.12 2.70 2.67
N TYR A 95 8.60 1.52 3.01
CA TYR A 95 8.54 0.37 2.13
C TYR A 95 8.13 -0.87 2.91
N LYS A 96 7.46 -1.78 2.21
CA LYS A 96 6.97 -3.05 2.71
C LYS A 96 7.39 -4.13 1.74
N THR A 97 8.07 -5.14 2.26
CA THR A 97 8.46 -6.33 1.52
C THR A 97 7.76 -7.52 2.14
N THR A 98 7.08 -8.33 1.34
CA THR A 98 6.44 -9.57 1.81
C THR A 98 6.86 -10.73 0.95
N LEU A 99 7.43 -11.77 1.54
CA LEU A 99 7.58 -13.06 0.90
C LEU A 99 6.36 -13.90 1.23
N TYR A 100 5.73 -14.52 0.23
CA TYR A 100 4.57 -15.37 0.46
C TYR A 100 4.63 -16.66 -0.37
N HIS A 101 4.03 -17.71 0.19
CA HIS A 101 3.68 -18.93 -0.51
C HIS A 101 2.17 -19.13 -0.41
N ALA A 102 1.50 -19.25 -1.54
CA ALA A 102 0.05 -19.32 -1.62
C ALA A 102 -0.41 -20.62 -2.28
N LEU A 103 -1.42 -21.24 -1.66
CA LEU A 103 -2.20 -22.35 -2.19
C LEU A 103 -3.52 -21.79 -2.73
N LYS A 104 -3.81 -22.06 -4.00
CA LYS A 104 -4.88 -21.41 -4.77
C LYS A 104 -5.63 -22.41 -5.63
N VAL A 105 -6.66 -21.93 -6.32
CA VAL A 105 -7.43 -22.73 -7.30
C VAL A 105 -7.09 -22.42 -8.76
N ASN A 106 -6.35 -21.33 -9.00
CA ASN A 106 -5.91 -20.87 -10.30
C ASN A 106 -4.72 -19.90 -10.17
N THR A 107 -4.05 -19.60 -11.29
CA THR A 107 -2.78 -18.87 -11.37
C THR A 107 -2.89 -17.35 -11.22
N SER A 108 -4.07 -16.77 -11.43
CA SER A 108 -4.29 -15.31 -11.29
C SER A 108 -4.00 -14.84 -9.86
N ILE A 109 -3.33 -13.69 -9.70
CA ILE A 109 -3.12 -13.09 -8.39
C ILE A 109 -4.39 -12.36 -7.93
N LEU A 110 -5.03 -11.62 -8.85
CA LEU A 110 -6.11 -10.68 -8.53
C LEU A 110 -7.49 -11.34 -8.45
N THR A 111 -7.75 -12.36 -9.27
CA THR A 111 -9.11 -12.92 -9.42
C THR A 111 -9.28 -14.32 -8.83
N SER A 112 -8.17 -15.07 -8.67
CA SER A 112 -8.21 -16.45 -8.17
C SER A 112 -8.41 -16.49 -6.66
N ARG A 113 -9.59 -16.89 -6.21
CA ARG A 113 -9.90 -17.31 -4.83
C ARG A 113 -10.78 -18.57 -4.86
N PRO A 114 -10.75 -19.43 -3.82
CA PRO A 114 -10.07 -19.27 -2.53
C PRO A 114 -8.54 -19.32 -2.60
N GLU A 115 -7.90 -18.63 -1.64
CA GLU A 115 -6.44 -18.62 -1.45
C GLU A 115 -6.12 -18.82 0.03
N ILE A 116 -5.13 -19.68 0.32
CA ILE A 116 -4.46 -19.74 1.62
C ILE A 116 -3.01 -19.32 1.41
N ARG A 117 -2.54 -18.33 2.16
CA ARG A 117 -1.18 -17.79 2.05
C ARG A 117 -0.44 -17.85 3.37
N PHE A 118 0.81 -18.29 3.30
CA PHE A 118 1.80 -18.16 4.35
C PHE A 118 2.74 -17.03 3.98
N TYR A 119 3.01 -16.11 4.90
CA TYR A 119 3.76 -14.91 4.57
C TYR A 119 4.70 -14.47 5.69
N THR A 120 5.78 -13.84 5.26
CA THR A 120 6.73 -13.11 6.09
C THR A 120 6.81 -11.69 5.53
N THR A 121 6.41 -10.71 6.32
CA THR A 121 6.39 -9.30 5.95
C THR A 121 7.40 -8.52 6.77
N TYR A 122 8.25 -7.76 6.10
CA TYR A 122 9.09 -6.72 6.67
C TYR A 122 8.55 -5.36 6.22
N ILE A 123 8.26 -4.48 7.17
CA ILE A 123 7.88 -3.09 6.88
C ILE A 123 8.86 -2.16 7.57
N ARG A 124 9.24 -1.09 6.89
CA ARG A 124 10.05 -0.02 7.46
C ARG A 124 9.49 1.33 7.04
N ALA A 125 9.35 2.20 8.03
CA ALA A 125 8.97 3.57 7.85
C ALA A 125 10.22 4.45 7.99
N ASN A 126 10.62 5.11 6.91
CA ASN A 126 11.84 5.91 6.86
C ASN A 126 11.62 7.31 7.43
N GLN A 127 10.49 7.91 7.08
CA GLN A 127 10.02 9.21 7.55
C GLN A 127 8.56 9.05 7.98
N ASN A 128 8.22 9.56 9.16
CA ASN A 128 6.86 9.49 9.73
C ASN A 128 6.50 10.85 10.32
N GLU A 129 6.82 11.94 9.63
CA GLU A 129 6.58 13.29 10.16
C GLU A 129 5.09 13.65 10.14
N ILE A 130 4.28 12.90 9.38
CA ILE A 130 2.83 13.06 9.29
C ILE A 130 2.12 12.28 10.40
N SER A 131 2.26 10.95 10.44
CA SER A 131 1.56 10.11 11.43
C SER A 131 2.25 10.02 12.80
N ASN A 132 3.52 10.41 12.90
CA ASN A 132 4.40 10.19 14.06
C ASN A 132 4.37 8.73 14.58
N TYR A 133 4.06 7.78 13.70
CA TYR A 133 3.87 6.39 14.06
C TYR A 133 5.21 5.72 14.38
N THR A 134 5.24 4.93 15.44
CA THR A 134 6.36 4.06 15.78
C THR A 134 5.87 2.64 15.97
N PHE A 135 6.65 1.66 15.50
CA PHE A 135 6.36 0.26 15.79
C PHE A 135 6.73 -0.04 17.25
N ASN A 136 6.32 -1.22 17.75
CA ASN A 136 6.66 -1.67 19.10
C ASN A 136 8.15 -1.45 19.43
N ASP A 137 8.42 -1.01 20.66
CA ASP A 137 9.75 -0.63 21.16
C ASP A 137 10.37 0.61 20.48
N ASN A 138 9.56 1.53 19.95
CA ASN A 138 10.01 2.74 19.22
C ASN A 138 10.85 2.43 17.96
N LYS A 139 10.70 1.23 17.39
CA LYS A 139 11.43 0.84 16.18
C LYS A 139 10.78 1.46 14.95
N LYS A 140 11.60 1.69 13.93
CA LYS A 140 11.16 2.18 12.61
C LYS A 140 10.77 1.04 11.67
N ASP A 141 10.94 -0.20 12.10
CA ASP A 141 10.68 -1.40 11.33
C ASP A 141 10.02 -2.51 12.15
N GLN A 142 9.31 -3.40 11.45
CA GLN A 142 8.65 -4.56 12.03
C GLN A 142 8.75 -5.75 11.08
N LEU A 143 9.08 -6.92 11.64
CA LEU A 143 8.98 -8.22 10.99
C LEU A 143 7.75 -8.95 11.52
N SER A 144 6.93 -9.48 10.63
CA SER A 144 5.72 -10.24 10.96
C SER A 144 5.67 -11.53 10.14
N ILE A 145 5.24 -12.62 10.76
CA ILE A 145 5.07 -13.93 10.10
C ILE A 145 3.66 -14.40 10.40
N GLY A 146 2.97 -14.97 9.41
CA GLY A 146 1.62 -15.43 9.61
C GLY A 146 1.07 -16.30 8.48
N ALA A 147 -0.16 -16.74 8.69
CA ALA A 147 -0.97 -17.42 7.69
C ALA A 147 -2.31 -16.69 7.57
N GLN A 148 -2.86 -16.62 6.36
CA GLN A 148 -4.14 -15.99 6.08
C GLN A 148 -4.89 -16.79 5.01
N ALA A 149 -6.22 -16.85 5.14
CA ALA A 149 -7.10 -17.36 4.10
C ALA A 149 -7.98 -16.21 3.57
N GLU A 150 -8.23 -16.20 2.26
CA GLU A 150 -9.10 -15.23 1.59
C GLU A 150 -10.05 -15.98 0.65
N VAL A 151 -11.36 -15.74 0.80
CA VAL A 151 -12.43 -16.48 0.12
C VAL A 151 -13.55 -15.52 -0.26
N TRP A 152 -14.01 -15.60 -1.51
CA TRP A 152 -15.23 -15.00 -2.01
C TRP A 152 -15.83 -15.91 -3.09
N TRP A 153 -17.15 -15.85 -3.31
CA TRP A 153 -17.91 -16.66 -4.27
C TRP A 153 -18.79 -15.80 -5.18
#